data_AF-A0A520PR99-F1
#
_entry.id   AF-A0A520PR99-F1
#
_cell.length_a   1.000
_cell.length_b   1.000
_cell.length_c   1.000
_cell.angle_alpha   90.00
_cell.angle_beta   90.00
_cell.angle_gamma   90.00
#
_symmetry.space_group_name_H-M   'P 1'
#
loop_
_entity.id
_entity.type
_entity.pdbx_description
1 polymer ?
#
loop_
_entity_poly.entity_id
_entity_poly.type
_entity_poly.pdbx_seq_one_letter_code
_entity_poly.pdbx_strand_id
1 'polypeptide(L)'
;MLRRRLLVIAALSLAPWLASCAPSGEDPASRLTWYGPETGEYRVGYLEPPWGLVDASGTSAFLRIESALMATAGLDAGEGKFELRVTVEPGAPTERIERELASARARGEAILFGPRAVTLADGASGLELLTRRSDPIERYFRVVVAAVDGGRVVRLAFAATPPLDTAEVDAMIAQVEIGPES
;
A
#
# COMPACT_ATOMS: atom_id res chain seq x y z
N MET A 1 57.72 5.32 27.92
CA MET A 1 56.97 4.23 27.27
C MET A 1 55.60 4.14 27.94
N LEU A 2 54.56 4.75 27.37
CA LEU A 2 53.22 4.83 27.96
C LEU A 2 52.23 4.06 27.07
N ARG A 3 51.80 2.88 27.52
CA ARG A 3 50.82 2.04 26.83
C ARG A 3 49.42 2.64 27.00
N ARG A 4 48.89 3.31 25.97
CA ARG A 4 47.48 3.69 25.89
C ARG A 4 46.64 2.45 25.57
N ARG A 5 45.84 1.99 26.54
CA ARG A 5 44.77 1.00 26.34
C ARG A 5 43.61 1.72 25.63
N LEU A 6 43.31 1.32 24.39
CA LEU A 6 42.05 1.70 23.74
C LEU A 6 40.91 0.95 24.43
N LEU A 7 40.02 1.70 25.05
CA LEU A 7 38.76 1.22 25.60
C LEU A 7 37.78 1.11 24.42
N VAL A 8 37.45 -0.13 24.03
CA VAL A 8 36.38 -0.40 23.07
C VAL A 8 35.06 -0.09 23.78
N ILE A 9 34.48 1.08 23.49
CA ILE A 9 33.12 1.39 23.90
C ILE A 9 32.21 0.64 22.92
N ALA A 10 31.78 -0.55 23.33
CA ALA A 10 30.66 -1.22 22.71
C ALA A 10 29.43 -0.34 22.95
N ALA A 11 29.07 0.49 21.96
CA ALA A 11 27.78 1.14 21.93
C ALA A 11 26.74 0.04 21.66
N LEU A 12 26.24 -0.59 22.74
CA LEU A 12 24.94 -1.23 22.75
C LEU A 12 23.91 -0.13 22.49
N SER A 13 23.65 0.15 21.21
CA SER A 13 22.45 0.84 20.80
C SER A 13 21.27 -0.10 21.04
N LEU A 14 20.77 -0.08 22.28
CA LEU A 14 19.43 -0.51 22.64
C LEU A 14 18.46 0.45 21.93
N ALA A 15 18.17 0.19 20.65
CA ALA A 15 17.04 0.80 20.00
C ALA A 15 15.77 0.24 20.67
N PRO A 16 14.94 1.09 21.29
CA PRO A 16 13.68 0.65 21.83
C PRO A 16 12.83 0.15 20.67
N TRP A 17 12.13 -0.94 20.94
CA TRP A 17 11.13 -1.54 20.08
C TRP A 17 10.06 -0.47 19.79
N LEU A 18 10.25 0.29 18.73
CA LEU A 18 9.14 0.93 18.05
C LEU A 18 8.36 -0.24 17.48
N ALA A 19 7.32 -0.65 18.21
CA ALA A 19 6.30 -1.54 17.69
C ALA A 19 5.88 -0.98 16.32
N SER A 20 6.34 -1.64 15.27
CA SER A 20 5.98 -1.30 13.91
C SER A 20 4.47 -1.54 13.83
N CYS A 21 3.70 -0.47 13.86
CA CYS A 21 2.26 -0.52 13.64
C CYS A 21 1.93 -0.74 12.15
N ALA A 22 2.94 -0.91 11.30
CA ALA A 22 2.82 -1.35 9.92
C ALA A 22 2.78 -2.90 9.85
N PRO A 23 2.07 -3.49 8.89
CA PRO A 23 1.95 -4.94 8.70
C PRO A 23 3.28 -5.67 8.36
N SER A 24 4.24 -5.69 9.27
CA SER A 24 5.57 -6.27 9.03
C SER A 24 5.49 -7.74 8.59
N GLY A 25 6.15 -8.09 7.48
CA GLY A 25 6.38 -9.48 7.04
C GLY A 25 7.31 -10.30 7.94
N GLU A 26 7.46 -9.87 9.20
CA GLU A 26 8.24 -10.53 10.24
C GLU A 26 7.42 -11.56 11.02
N ASP A 27 6.11 -11.67 10.77
CA ASP A 27 5.29 -12.76 11.32
C ASP A 27 5.68 -14.08 10.62
N PRO A 28 6.24 -15.07 11.34
CA PRO A 28 6.65 -16.35 10.77
C PRO A 28 5.47 -17.16 10.19
N ALA A 29 4.22 -16.81 10.50
CA ALA A 29 3.04 -17.41 9.90
C ALA A 29 2.65 -16.79 8.56
N SER A 30 3.14 -15.58 8.24
CA SER A 30 2.84 -14.88 6.98
C SER A 30 3.37 -15.66 5.78
N ARG A 31 2.52 -15.80 4.76
CA ARG A 31 2.88 -16.39 3.48
C ARG A 31 2.58 -15.40 2.37
N LEU A 32 3.45 -15.37 1.37
CA LEU A 32 3.17 -14.64 0.14
C LEU A 32 2.07 -15.36 -0.62
N THR A 33 0.92 -14.69 -0.73
CA THR A 33 -0.26 -15.11 -1.48
C THR A 33 -0.39 -14.21 -2.71
N TRP A 34 -0.97 -14.75 -3.77
CA TRP A 34 -1.20 -14.02 -5.01
C TRP A 34 -2.67 -14.07 -5.38
N TYR A 35 -3.19 -12.94 -5.86
CA TYR A 35 -4.50 -12.84 -6.45
C TYR A 35 -4.42 -12.15 -7.83
N GLY A 36 -5.19 -12.63 -8.80
CA GLY A 36 -5.44 -11.97 -10.07
C GLY A 36 -6.82 -12.37 -10.60
N PRO A 37 -7.54 -11.48 -11.32
CA PRO A 37 -8.81 -11.83 -11.93
C PRO A 37 -8.60 -12.82 -13.09
N GLU A 38 -9.62 -13.62 -13.43
CA GLU A 38 -9.55 -14.60 -14.54
C GLU A 38 -9.23 -13.97 -15.90
N THR A 39 -9.55 -12.69 -16.06
CA THR A 39 -9.29 -11.88 -17.25
C THR A 39 -7.83 -11.42 -17.36
N GLY A 40 -7.03 -11.58 -16.31
CA GLY A 40 -5.59 -11.43 -16.32
C GLY A 40 -5.07 -9.99 -16.36
N GLU A 41 -5.85 -8.94 -16.10
CA GLU A 41 -5.33 -7.58 -16.22
C GLU A 41 -4.24 -7.22 -15.19
N TYR A 42 -4.19 -7.92 -14.06
CA TYR A 42 -3.19 -7.71 -13.03
C TYR A 42 -3.00 -8.94 -12.15
N ARG A 43 -1.89 -8.95 -11.41
CA ARG A 43 -1.67 -9.82 -10.28
C ARG A 43 -1.15 -9.00 -9.10
N VAL A 44 -1.63 -9.29 -7.91
CA VAL A 44 -1.21 -8.64 -6.66
C VAL A 44 -0.65 -9.68 -5.71
N GLY A 45 0.60 -9.50 -5.30
CA GLY A 45 1.22 -10.23 -4.21
C GLY A 45 0.95 -9.54 -2.87
N TYR A 46 0.56 -10.32 -1.86
CA TYR A 46 0.33 -9.82 -0.50
C TYR A 46 0.68 -10.88 0.54
N LEU A 47 1.06 -10.44 1.75
CA LEU A 47 1.35 -11.34 2.86
C LEU A 47 0.06 -11.66 3.64
N GLU A 48 -0.28 -12.94 3.72
CA GLU A 48 -1.42 -13.46 4.45
C GLU A 48 -0.97 -14.44 5.54
N PRO A 49 -1.26 -14.17 6.84
CA PRO A 49 -1.70 -12.87 7.40
C PRO A 49 -0.63 -11.77 7.21
N PRO A 50 -0.94 -10.48 7.49
CA PRO A 50 -2.19 -9.96 8.05
C PRO A 50 -3.23 -9.50 7.01
N TRP A 51 -2.87 -9.45 5.73
CA TRP A 51 -3.84 -9.13 4.68
C TRP A 51 -4.74 -10.33 4.42
N GLY A 52 -6.03 -10.06 4.25
CA GLY A 52 -7.00 -11.02 3.74
C GLY A 52 -7.71 -10.46 2.51
N LEU A 53 -7.98 -11.31 1.53
CA LEU A 53 -8.89 -11.00 0.44
C LEU A 53 -10.33 -11.05 0.97
N VAL A 54 -11.01 -9.91 0.99
CA VAL A 54 -12.37 -9.78 1.53
C VAL A 54 -13.41 -10.04 0.45
N ASP A 55 -13.19 -9.48 -0.74
CA ASP A 55 -14.10 -9.61 -1.88
C ASP A 55 -13.32 -9.56 -3.21
N ALA A 56 -13.84 -10.26 -4.21
CA ALA A 56 -13.31 -10.32 -5.56
C ALA A 56 -14.47 -10.53 -6.55
N SER A 57 -14.66 -9.58 -7.46
CA SER A 57 -15.73 -9.62 -8.45
C SER A 57 -15.30 -9.00 -9.78
N GLY A 58 -15.40 -9.79 -10.85
CA GLY A 58 -14.94 -9.39 -12.18
C GLY A 58 -13.46 -9.00 -12.14
N THR A 59 -13.16 -7.75 -12.49
CA THR A 59 -11.81 -7.18 -12.49
C THR A 59 -11.48 -6.38 -11.22
N SER A 60 -12.32 -6.48 -10.18
CA SER A 60 -12.15 -5.74 -8.92
C SER A 60 -11.83 -6.66 -7.77
N ALA A 61 -10.89 -6.25 -6.91
CA ALA A 61 -10.55 -6.94 -5.68
C ALA A 61 -10.49 -5.97 -4.51
N PHE A 62 -10.85 -6.46 -3.33
CA PHE A 62 -10.78 -5.74 -2.08
C PHE A 62 -10.03 -6.57 -1.04
N LEU A 63 -8.87 -6.07 -0.64
CA LEU A 63 -8.05 -6.64 0.43
C LEU A 63 -8.09 -5.73 1.65
N ARG A 64 -8.04 -6.33 2.83
CA ARG A 64 -8.07 -5.60 4.10
C ARG A 64 -7.21 -6.29 5.13
N ILE A 65 -6.61 -5.49 6.01
CA ILE A 65 -6.08 -6.02 7.26
C ILE A 65 -7.15 -5.88 8.33
N GLU A 66 -7.67 -7.01 8.76
CA GLU A 66 -8.44 -7.09 10.00
C GLU A 66 -7.45 -7.28 11.15
N SER A 67 -7.23 -6.23 11.93
CA SER A 67 -6.50 -6.39 13.19
C SER A 67 -7.38 -7.23 14.13
N ALA A 68 -6.96 -8.45 14.46
CA ALA A 68 -7.61 -9.31 15.46
C ALA A 68 -7.77 -8.59 16.83
N LEU A 69 -6.96 -7.56 17.11
CA LEU A 69 -7.05 -6.72 18.30
C LEU A 69 -8.22 -5.71 18.28
N MET A 70 -8.74 -5.32 17.11
CA MET A 70 -9.88 -4.40 17.03
C MET A 70 -11.21 -5.11 17.29
N ALA A 71 -11.32 -6.38 16.90
CA ALA A 71 -12.48 -7.23 17.19
C ALA A 71 -12.71 -7.44 18.70
N THR A 72 -11.65 -7.39 19.50
CA THR A 72 -11.73 -7.50 20.98
C THR A 72 -11.98 -6.15 21.67
N ALA A 73 -11.71 -5.02 21.00
CA ALA A 73 -11.80 -3.68 21.59
C ALA A 73 -13.17 -2.99 21.40
N GLY A 74 -14.12 -3.60 20.66
CA GLY A 74 -15.46 -3.03 20.45
C GLY A 74 -15.47 -1.65 19.78
N LEU A 75 -14.37 -1.26 19.13
CA LEU A 75 -14.28 -0.03 18.35
C LEU A 75 -14.85 -0.29 16.97
N ASP A 76 -15.76 0.60 16.56
CA ASP A 76 -16.54 0.50 15.33
C ASP A 76 -15.63 0.20 14.13
N ALA A 77 -15.87 -0.96 13.49
CA ALA A 77 -15.05 -1.55 12.43
C ALA A 77 -15.25 -0.86 11.06
N GLY A 78 -15.70 0.41 11.06
CA GLY A 78 -16.22 1.09 9.87
C GLY A 78 -15.17 1.41 8.81
N GLU A 79 -13.94 1.73 9.22
CA GLU A 79 -12.84 1.99 8.29
C GLU A 79 -11.64 1.12 8.68
N GLY A 80 -11.26 0.17 7.82
CA GLY A 80 -10.15 -0.74 8.11
C GLY A 80 -8.85 0.00 8.41
N LYS A 81 -7.99 -0.60 9.26
CA LYS A 81 -6.65 -0.07 9.58
C LYS A 81 -5.83 0.13 8.31
N PHE A 82 -5.94 -0.84 7.40
CA PHE A 82 -5.42 -0.80 6.04
C PHE A 82 -6.41 -1.48 5.10
N GLU A 83 -6.68 -0.80 3.99
CA GLU A 83 -7.56 -1.26 2.93
C GLU A 83 -6.85 -1.05 1.59
N LEU A 84 -6.98 -2.03 0.70
CA LEU A 84 -6.54 -1.94 -0.68
C LEU A 84 -7.70 -2.34 -1.57
N ARG A 85 -8.09 -1.42 -2.45
CA ARG A 85 -9.00 -1.72 -3.57
C ARG A 85 -8.24 -1.69 -4.87
N VAL A 86 -8.33 -2.77 -5.64
CA VAL A 86 -7.79 -2.87 -6.99
C VAL A 86 -8.94 -2.89 -7.97
N THR A 87 -8.90 -2.02 -8.98
CA THR A 87 -9.93 -1.92 -10.03
C THR A 87 -9.29 -1.77 -11.40
N VAL A 88 -9.93 -2.33 -12.43
CA VAL A 88 -9.62 -2.03 -13.84
C VAL A 88 -10.63 -1.02 -14.36
N GLU A 89 -10.14 0.07 -14.94
CA GLU A 89 -10.96 1.20 -15.37
C GLU A 89 -10.56 1.69 -16.77
N PRO A 90 -11.47 2.31 -17.53
CA PRO A 90 -11.13 2.90 -18.83
C PRO A 90 -10.31 4.19 -18.68
N GLY A 91 -9.43 4.44 -19.65
CA GLY A 91 -8.68 5.70 -19.81
C GLY A 91 -7.16 5.54 -19.74
N ALA A 92 -6.45 6.67 -19.70
CA ALA A 92 -5.00 6.72 -19.58
C ALA A 92 -4.54 7.02 -18.13
N PRO A 93 -3.34 6.59 -17.71
CA PRO A 93 -2.83 6.85 -16.35
C PRO A 93 -2.82 8.33 -15.96
N THR A 94 -2.39 9.21 -16.86
CA THR A 94 -2.31 10.66 -16.61
C THR A 94 -3.69 11.25 -16.33
N GLU A 95 -4.68 10.98 -17.19
CA GLU A 95 -6.05 11.47 -17.00
C GLU A 95 -6.65 10.94 -15.69
N ARG A 96 -6.37 9.68 -15.35
CA ARG A 96 -6.89 9.09 -14.12
C ARG A 96 -6.25 9.71 -12.88
N ILE A 97 -4.93 9.86 -12.83
CA ILE A 97 -4.27 10.43 -11.65
C ILE A 97 -4.59 11.92 -11.47
N GLU A 98 -4.82 12.66 -12.56
CA GLU A 98 -5.30 14.05 -12.51
C GLU A 98 -6.71 14.15 -11.92
N ARG A 99 -7.60 13.21 -12.26
CA ARG A 99 -8.93 13.11 -11.63
C ARG A 99 -8.84 12.80 -10.14
N GLU A 100 -7.93 11.92 -9.73
CA GLU A 100 -7.68 11.64 -8.30
C GLU A 100 -7.17 12.89 -7.57
N LEU A 101 -6.22 13.62 -8.16
CA LEU A 101 -5.70 14.87 -7.61
C LEU A 101 -6.78 15.95 -7.49
N ALA A 102 -7.62 16.12 -8.51
CA ALA A 102 -8.73 17.07 -8.48
C ALA A 102 -9.74 16.70 -7.39
N SER A 103 -10.05 15.41 -7.25
CA SER A 103 -10.97 14.90 -6.23
C SER A 103 -10.41 15.08 -4.81
N ALA A 104 -9.12 14.81 -4.61
CA ALA A 104 -8.43 15.05 -3.34
C ALA A 104 -8.50 16.52 -2.92
N ARG A 105 -8.25 17.44 -3.86
CA ARG A 105 -8.39 18.89 -3.63
C ARG A 105 -9.82 19.29 -3.28
N ALA A 106 -10.81 18.75 -3.99
CA ALA A 106 -12.22 19.00 -3.71
C ALA A 106 -12.65 18.51 -2.31
N ARG A 107 -12.01 17.45 -1.80
CA ARG A 107 -12.22 16.94 -0.43
C ARG A 107 -11.37 17.65 0.64
N GLY A 108 -10.56 18.64 0.27
CA GLY A 108 -9.68 19.35 1.21
C GLY A 108 -8.51 18.52 1.74
N GLU A 109 -8.08 17.49 0.99
CA GLU A 109 -6.94 16.67 1.38
C GLU A 109 -5.61 17.40 1.16
N ALA A 110 -4.68 17.21 2.08
CA ALA A 110 -3.30 17.64 1.90
C ALA A 110 -2.60 16.69 0.92
N ILE A 111 -1.95 17.24 -0.11
CA ILE A 111 -1.11 16.46 -1.03
C ILE A 111 0.27 16.31 -0.39
N LEU A 112 0.64 15.08 -0.05
CA LEU A 112 1.94 14.78 0.57
C LEU A 112 3.01 14.59 -0.50
N PHE A 113 2.68 13.88 -1.58
CA PHE A 113 3.48 13.83 -2.80
C PHE A 113 2.63 13.47 -4.01
N GLY A 114 3.24 13.66 -5.19
CA GLY A 114 2.68 13.26 -6.48
C GLY A 114 1.79 14.33 -7.13
N PRO A 115 1.31 14.10 -8.36
CA PRO A 115 1.57 12.91 -9.18
C PRO A 115 3.05 12.73 -9.53
N ARG A 116 3.59 11.52 -9.35
CA ARG A 116 4.97 11.17 -9.75
C ARG A 116 5.02 9.78 -10.35
N ALA A 117 6.07 9.49 -11.12
CA ALA A 117 6.28 8.18 -11.70
C ALA A 117 6.60 7.13 -10.61
N VAL A 118 6.14 5.90 -10.84
CA VAL A 118 6.47 4.71 -10.05
C VAL A 118 6.69 3.53 -11.00
N THR A 119 7.53 2.59 -10.60
CA THR A 119 7.80 1.35 -11.36
C THR A 119 7.26 0.16 -10.55
N LEU A 120 6.53 -0.72 -11.24
CA LEU A 120 5.93 -1.93 -10.67
C LEU A 120 6.85 -3.15 -10.83
N ALA A 121 6.44 -4.31 -10.30
CA ALA A 121 7.27 -5.52 -10.20
C ALA A 121 7.80 -6.00 -11.56
N ASP A 122 6.93 -5.94 -12.56
CA ASP A 122 7.12 -6.33 -13.95
C ASP A 122 7.82 -5.27 -14.81
N GLY A 123 8.22 -4.14 -14.20
CA GLY A 123 8.80 -3.00 -14.88
C GLY A 123 7.75 -2.05 -15.51
N ALA A 124 6.45 -2.31 -15.32
CA ALA A 124 5.41 -1.41 -15.79
C ALA A 124 5.55 -0.04 -15.12
N SER A 125 5.39 1.01 -15.91
CA SER A 125 5.39 2.38 -15.41
C SER A 125 3.99 2.81 -15.02
N GLY A 126 3.88 3.38 -13.82
CA GLY A 126 2.64 3.96 -13.30
C GLY A 126 2.84 5.39 -12.81
N LEU A 127 1.75 5.98 -12.36
CA LEU A 127 1.72 7.26 -11.65
C LEU A 127 1.13 7.05 -10.26
N GLU A 128 1.71 7.71 -9.27
CA GLU A 128 1.23 7.66 -7.90
C GLU A 128 0.98 9.03 -7.28
N LEU A 129 0.04 9.05 -6.34
CA LEU A 129 -0.38 10.20 -5.55
C LEU A 129 -0.60 9.75 -4.11
N LEU A 130 -0.03 10.48 -3.15
CA LEU A 130 -0.32 10.29 -1.72
C LEU A 130 -0.93 11.55 -1.14
N THR A 131 -2.08 11.38 -0.50
CA THR A 131 -2.81 12.46 0.16
C THR A 131 -3.15 12.09 1.60
N ARG A 132 -3.50 13.10 2.39
CA ARG A 132 -3.94 12.96 3.78
C ARG A 132 -5.17 13.82 4.03
N ARG A 133 -6.19 13.22 4.63
CA ARG A 133 -7.33 13.91 5.22
C ARG A 133 -7.15 13.93 6.74
N SER A 134 -7.36 15.06 7.40
CA SER A 134 -7.17 15.20 8.84
C SER A 134 -8.48 15.29 9.65
N ASP A 135 -9.62 15.47 8.99
CA ASP A 135 -10.94 15.68 9.62
C ASP A 135 -11.97 14.74 8.96
N PRO A 136 -12.82 14.00 9.70
CA PRO A 136 -12.92 13.89 11.17
C PRO A 136 -11.89 12.97 11.83
N ILE A 137 -11.26 12.10 11.05
CA ILE A 137 -10.20 11.18 11.51
C ILE A 137 -9.08 11.25 10.49
N GLU A 138 -7.84 11.27 10.98
CA GLU A 138 -6.66 11.25 10.13
C GLU A 138 -6.64 9.96 9.29
N ARG A 139 -6.61 10.14 7.96
CA ARG A 139 -6.57 9.04 7.00
C ARG A 139 -5.68 9.41 5.83
N TYR A 140 -4.84 8.46 5.44
CA TYR A 140 -3.92 8.53 4.32
C TYR A 140 -4.51 7.77 3.14
N PHE A 141 -4.32 8.31 1.94
CA PHE A 141 -4.77 7.69 0.70
C PHE A 141 -3.61 7.67 -0.30
N ARG A 142 -3.18 6.48 -0.70
CA ARG A 142 -2.18 6.30 -1.74
C ARG A 142 -2.82 5.64 -2.94
N VAL A 143 -2.79 6.31 -4.07
CA VAL A 143 -3.31 5.78 -5.33
C VAL A 143 -2.16 5.56 -6.29
N VAL A 144 -2.10 4.37 -6.89
CA VAL A 144 -1.21 4.02 -7.99
C VAL A 144 -2.06 3.69 -9.20
N VAL A 145 -1.72 4.24 -10.36
CA VAL A 145 -2.39 3.96 -11.63
C VAL A 145 -1.36 3.51 -12.65
N ALA A 146 -1.54 2.33 -13.22
CA ALA A 146 -0.69 1.79 -14.28
C ALA A 146 -1.52 1.45 -15.53
N ALA A 147 -0.93 1.63 -16.71
CA ALA A 147 -1.61 1.34 -17.97
C ALA A 147 -1.78 -0.17 -18.16
N VAL A 148 -2.93 -0.56 -18.72
CA VAL A 148 -3.20 -1.91 -19.22
C VAL A 148 -3.62 -1.81 -20.68
N ASP A 149 -3.39 -2.87 -21.43
CA ASP A 149 -3.82 -2.99 -22.82
C ASP A 149 -5.30 -2.64 -23.03
N GLY A 150 -5.56 -2.06 -24.21
CA GLY A 150 -6.90 -1.66 -24.64
C GLY A 150 -7.35 -0.30 -24.10
N GLY A 151 -6.44 0.58 -23.70
CA GLY A 151 -6.78 1.93 -23.22
C GLY A 151 -7.45 1.91 -21.85
N ARG A 152 -6.98 1.01 -20.98
CA ARG A 152 -7.46 0.84 -19.60
C ARG A 152 -6.32 1.10 -18.63
N VAL A 153 -6.67 1.18 -17.36
CA VAL A 153 -5.71 1.26 -16.25
C VAL A 153 -6.09 0.28 -15.15
N VAL A 154 -5.07 -0.21 -14.45
CA VAL A 154 -5.22 -0.81 -13.12
C VAL A 154 -4.99 0.30 -12.12
N ARG A 155 -5.95 0.45 -11.20
CA ARG A 155 -5.92 1.43 -10.12
C ARG A 155 -5.85 0.71 -8.79
N LEU A 156 -4.76 0.92 -8.07
CA LEU A 156 -4.57 0.48 -6.70
C LEU A 156 -4.85 1.65 -5.77
N ALA A 157 -5.84 1.51 -4.89
CA ALA A 157 -6.16 2.54 -3.92
C ALA A 157 -6.04 1.99 -2.50
N PHE A 158 -4.99 2.44 -1.84
CA PHE A 158 -4.74 2.22 -0.44
C PHE A 158 -5.44 3.28 0.40
N ALA A 159 -6.06 2.87 1.49
CA ALA A 159 -6.57 3.76 2.53
C ALA A 159 -6.19 3.22 3.90
N ALA A 160 -5.64 4.07 4.75
CA ALA A 160 -5.20 3.66 6.08
C ALA A 160 -5.20 4.83 7.07
N THR A 161 -5.33 4.53 8.36
CA THR A 161 -5.08 5.50 9.44
C THR A 161 -3.58 5.76 9.65
N PRO A 162 -2.69 4.73 9.70
CA PRO A 162 -1.25 4.98 9.70
C PRO A 162 -0.76 5.52 8.33
N PRO A 163 0.40 6.19 8.31
CA PRO A 163 1.01 6.67 7.06
C PRO A 163 1.27 5.55 6.05
N LEU A 164 1.13 5.88 4.76
CA LEU A 164 1.28 4.96 3.62
C LEU A 164 2.60 5.15 2.85
N ASP A 165 3.48 6.02 3.33
CA ASP A 165 4.84 6.26 2.84
C ASP A 165 5.86 5.37 3.56
N THR A 166 5.53 4.08 3.66
CA THR A 166 6.36 3.09 4.34
C THR A 166 6.95 2.09 3.35
N ALA A 167 8.12 1.54 3.70
CA ALA A 167 8.82 0.53 2.90
C ALA A 167 7.97 -0.72 2.63
N GLU A 168 6.99 -1.00 3.49
CA GLU A 168 6.12 -2.16 3.35
C GLU A 168 5.00 -1.93 2.32
N VAL A 169 4.38 -0.75 2.34
CA VAL A 169 3.43 -0.35 1.29
C VAL A 169 4.17 -0.26 -0.05
N ASP A 170 5.41 0.25 -0.05
CA ASP A 170 6.28 0.22 -1.23
C ASP A 170 6.54 -1.22 -1.70
N ALA A 171 6.82 -2.16 -0.79
CA ALA A 171 7.04 -3.56 -1.13
C ALA A 171 5.79 -4.23 -1.71
N MET A 172 4.60 -3.92 -1.21
CA MET A 172 3.34 -4.38 -1.81
C MET A 172 3.12 -3.82 -3.21
N ILE A 173 3.34 -2.50 -3.40
CA ILE A 173 3.24 -1.88 -4.73
C ILE A 173 4.25 -2.50 -5.69
N ALA A 174 5.46 -2.81 -5.21
CA ALA A 174 6.50 -3.48 -5.96
C ALA A 174 6.23 -4.99 -6.20
N GLN A 175 5.14 -5.55 -5.67
CA GLN A 175 4.66 -6.92 -5.94
C GLN A 175 3.38 -6.92 -6.80
N VAL A 176 3.07 -5.79 -7.43
CA VAL A 176 2.00 -5.69 -8.43
C VAL A 176 2.60 -5.98 -9.79
N GLU A 177 1.98 -6.92 -10.49
CA GLU A 177 2.26 -7.23 -11.88
C GLU A 177 1.07 -6.79 -12.73
N ILE A 178 1.34 -6.23 -13.91
CA ILE A 178 0.36 -5.74 -14.86
C ILE A 178 0.39 -6.62 -16.11
N GLY A 179 -0.81 -6.98 -16.58
CA GLY A 179 -0.97 -7.59 -17.89
C GLY A 179 -1.34 -9.07 -17.83
N PRO A 180 -1.91 -9.56 -18.96
CA PRO A 180 -2.41 -10.92 -19.10
C PRO A 180 -1.22 -11.83 -18.89
N GLU A 181 -1.34 -12.83 -18.03
CA GLU A 181 -0.29 -13.82 -17.79
C GLU A 181 0.42 -14.18 -19.10
N SER A 182 1.72 -13.90 -19.17
CA SER A 182 2.59 -14.24 -20.29
C SER A 182 2.61 -15.75 -20.53
#